data_AF-A0A3D2C694-F1
#
_entry.id   AF-A0A3D2C694-F1
#
_cell.length_a   1.000
_cell.length_b   1.000
_cell.length_c   1.000
_cell.angle_alpha   90.00
_cell.angle_beta   90.00
_cell.angle_gamma   90.00
#
_symmetry.space_group_name_H-M   'P 1'
#
loop_
_entity.id
_entity.type
_entity.pdbx_description
1 polymer ?
#
loop_
_entity_poly.entity_id
_entity_poly.type
_entity_poly.pdbx_seq_one_letter_code
_entity_poly.pdbx_strand_id
1 'polypeptide(L)'
;HTLKQSFDLSSGDAAMAFTRRFLGAPQAGMAWMARGVRVRMGRPGPKSLLDNVTPEVLLRPSEVRGLQAPTLVMWGDQDEVLPRTSRRFFSTNLPPHGRFEALPGFGHSPYLDDLSHFGDRMQTFVDGVLRAAPSPRTAHGA
;
A
#
# COMPACT_ATOMS: atom_id res chain seq x y z
N HIS A 1 14.96 9.78 4.00
CA HIS A 1 14.59 8.44 4.48
C HIS A 1 14.37 7.53 3.28
N THR A 2 15.16 6.46 3.15
CA THR A 2 15.07 5.53 2.00
C THR A 2 14.05 4.43 2.26
N LEU A 3 13.54 3.79 1.20
CA LEU A 3 12.58 2.69 1.32
C LEU A 3 13.13 1.52 2.15
N LYS A 4 14.41 1.17 2.01
CA LYS A 4 15.03 0.08 2.80
C LYS A 4 15.10 0.39 4.29
N GLN A 5 15.47 1.62 4.65
CA GLN A 5 15.55 2.06 6.05
C GLN A 5 14.19 1.98 6.76
N SER A 6 13.09 2.13 6.02
CA SER A 6 11.75 1.93 6.57
C SER A 6 11.49 0.54 7.12
N PHE A 7 12.22 -0.49 6.67
CA PHE A 7 12.05 -1.90 7.03
C PHE A 7 13.21 -2.45 7.87
N ASP A 8 13.92 -1.59 8.62
CA ASP A 8 14.95 -2.07 9.54
C ASP A 8 14.34 -2.92 10.67
N LEU A 9 14.74 -4.19 10.70
CA LEU A 9 14.33 -5.20 11.67
C LEU A 9 15.55 -5.93 12.26
N SER A 10 16.73 -5.30 12.19
CA SER A 10 18.02 -5.88 12.58
C SER A 10 18.05 -6.28 14.07
N SER A 11 17.43 -5.46 14.94
CA SER A 11 17.34 -5.67 16.39
C SER A 11 15.90 -5.81 16.88
N GLY A 12 15.73 -6.18 18.15
CA GLY A 12 14.42 -6.18 18.82
C GLY A 12 13.81 -4.78 18.91
N ASP A 13 14.63 -3.78 19.21
CA ASP A 13 14.20 -2.37 19.29
C ASP A 13 13.79 -1.83 17.91
N ALA A 14 14.55 -2.15 16.87
CA ALA A 14 14.21 -1.79 15.49
C ALA A 14 12.87 -2.44 15.07
N ALA A 15 12.66 -3.71 15.43
CA ALA A 15 11.39 -4.39 15.21
C ALA A 15 10.22 -3.74 15.96
N MET A 16 10.41 -3.33 17.21
CA MET A 16 9.40 -2.59 17.97
C MET A 16 9.10 -1.23 17.36
N ALA A 17 10.11 -0.50 16.90
CA ALA A 17 9.94 0.79 16.23
C ALA A 17 9.16 0.64 14.91
N PHE A 18 9.49 -0.38 14.11
CA PHE A 18 8.73 -0.72 12.91
C PHE A 18 7.27 -1.07 13.24
N THR A 19 7.04 -1.94 14.24
CA THR A 19 5.69 -2.36 14.62
C THR A 19 4.84 -1.20 15.11
N ARG A 20 5.41 -0.22 15.82
CA ARG A 20 4.70 1.02 16.21
C ARG A 20 4.30 1.87 14.99
N ARG A 21 5.17 2.01 14.00
CA ARG A 21 4.85 2.71 12.75
C ARG A 21 3.76 1.99 11.94
N PHE A 22 3.72 0.66 12.03
CA PHE A 22 2.77 -0.18 11.30
C PHE A 22 1.39 -0.29 11.97
N LEU A 23 1.34 -0.52 13.30
CA LEU A 23 0.12 -0.76 14.07
C LEU A 23 -0.34 0.45 14.92
N GLY A 24 0.44 1.53 14.95
CA GLY A 24 0.15 2.70 15.78
C GLY A 24 0.53 2.52 17.25
N ALA A 25 -0.34 3.01 18.15
CA ALA A 25 -0.06 3.13 19.58
C ALA A 25 0.28 1.78 20.25
N PRO A 26 1.08 1.77 21.34
CA PRO A 26 1.44 0.54 22.04
C PRO A 26 0.22 -0.22 22.57
N GLN A 27 0.13 -1.51 22.24
CA GLN A 27 -0.94 -2.41 22.68
C GLN A 27 -0.36 -3.61 23.44
N ALA A 28 -1.18 -4.26 24.28
CA ALA A 28 -0.79 -5.51 24.93
C ALA A 28 -0.42 -6.57 23.88
N GLY A 29 0.67 -7.31 24.11
CA GLY A 29 1.16 -8.33 23.16
C GLY A 29 1.95 -7.77 21.97
N MET A 30 2.11 -6.46 21.82
CA MET A 30 2.86 -5.85 20.71
C MET A 30 4.32 -6.33 20.65
N ALA A 31 4.97 -6.58 21.79
CA ALA A 31 6.33 -7.13 21.83
C ALA A 31 6.41 -8.54 21.23
N TRP A 32 5.40 -9.37 21.46
CA TRP A 32 5.32 -10.69 20.86
C TRP A 32 5.07 -10.60 19.35
N MET A 33 4.18 -9.70 18.91
CA MET A 33 3.96 -9.43 17.50
C MET A 33 5.23 -8.92 16.81
N ALA A 34 5.94 -7.96 17.40
CA ALA A 34 7.20 -7.43 16.85
C ALA A 34 8.27 -8.52 16.72
N ARG A 35 8.37 -9.40 17.71
CA ARG A 35 9.24 -10.59 17.62
C ARG A 35 8.82 -11.50 16.46
N GLY A 36 7.52 -11.75 16.32
CA GLY A 36 6.97 -12.54 15.20
C GLY A 36 7.27 -11.91 13.83
N VAL A 37 7.05 -10.60 13.69
CA VAL A 37 7.39 -9.82 12.49
C VAL A 37 8.87 -9.94 12.17
N ARG A 38 9.76 -9.73 13.16
CA ARG A 38 11.21 -9.88 12.97
C ARG A 38 11.59 -11.28 12.48
N VAL A 39 11.06 -12.32 13.11
CA VAL A 39 11.33 -13.72 12.71
C VAL A 39 10.83 -13.98 11.29
N ARG A 40 9.63 -13.50 10.93
CA ARG A 40 9.05 -13.69 9.60
C ARG A 40 9.82 -12.94 8.52
N MET A 41 10.18 -11.69 8.77
CA MET A 41 10.92 -10.85 7.83
C MET A 41 12.39 -11.23 7.70
N GLY A 42 12.97 -11.89 8.71
CA GLY A 42 14.31 -12.47 8.65
C GLY A 42 14.40 -13.74 7.79
N ARG A 43 13.29 -14.28 7.28
CA ARG A 43 13.30 -15.46 6.40
C ARG A 43 13.93 -15.12 5.04
N PRO A 44 14.56 -16.09 4.35
CA PRO A 44 15.28 -15.85 3.10
C PRO A 44 14.46 -15.14 2.02
N GLY A 45 13.19 -15.49 1.85
CA GLY A 45 12.31 -14.88 0.84
C GLY A 45 12.10 -13.38 1.06
N PRO A 46 11.42 -12.96 2.14
CA PRO A 46 11.21 -11.54 2.44
C PRO A 46 12.50 -10.74 2.53
N LYS A 47 13.55 -11.30 3.15
CA LYS A 47 14.85 -10.65 3.25
C LYS A 47 15.46 -10.40 1.87
N SER A 48 15.45 -11.40 0.99
CA SER A 48 15.94 -11.26 -0.38
C SER A 48 15.17 -10.20 -1.17
N LEU A 49 13.84 -10.14 -1.03
CA LEU A 49 13.05 -9.08 -1.68
C LEU A 49 13.51 -7.69 -1.24
N LEU A 50 13.68 -7.47 0.06
CA LEU A 50 14.15 -6.18 0.59
C LEU A 50 15.59 -5.86 0.15
N ASP A 51 16.49 -6.83 0.19
CA ASP A 51 17.89 -6.65 -0.21
C ASP A 51 18.00 -6.25 -1.70
N ASN A 52 17.11 -6.77 -2.54
CA ASN A 52 17.08 -6.51 -3.98
C ASN A 52 16.27 -5.28 -4.42
N VAL A 53 15.67 -4.53 -3.48
CA VAL A 53 15.04 -3.24 -3.82
C VAL A 53 16.12 -2.27 -4.29
N THR A 54 16.05 -1.87 -5.54
CA THR A 54 16.96 -0.90 -6.18
C THR A 54 16.13 0.11 -6.96
N PRO A 55 16.63 1.33 -7.23
CA PRO A 55 15.90 2.30 -8.05
C PRO A 55 15.44 1.75 -9.40
N GLU A 56 16.18 0.80 -9.97
CA GLU A 56 15.93 0.19 -11.28
C GLU A 56 14.70 -0.72 -11.30
N VAL A 57 14.36 -1.33 -10.15
CA VAL A 57 13.16 -2.19 -10.00
C VAL A 57 11.95 -1.42 -9.44
N LEU A 58 12.12 -0.14 -9.08
CA LEU A 58 11.00 0.71 -8.70
C LEU A 58 10.25 1.22 -9.92
N LEU A 59 8.94 1.43 -9.75
CA LEU A 59 8.09 2.00 -10.79
C LEU A 59 8.59 3.37 -11.23
N ARG A 60 8.66 3.55 -12.55
CA ARG A 60 8.94 4.84 -13.20
C ARG A 60 7.64 5.63 -13.37
N PRO A 61 7.69 6.97 -13.37
CA PRO A 61 6.50 7.80 -13.62
C PRO A 61 5.74 7.42 -14.89
N SER A 62 6.45 7.10 -15.97
CA SER A 62 5.85 6.70 -17.26
C SER A 62 5.05 5.41 -17.17
N GLU A 63 5.47 4.46 -16.33
CA GLU A 63 4.77 3.18 -16.14
C GLU A 63 3.45 3.40 -15.40
N VAL A 64 3.45 4.23 -14.36
CA VAL A 64 2.24 4.58 -13.62
C VAL A 64 1.26 5.38 -14.49
N ARG A 65 1.76 6.37 -15.24
CA ARG A 65 0.92 7.16 -16.17
C ARG A 65 0.37 6.34 -17.33
N GLY A 66 1.02 5.23 -17.67
CA GLY A 66 0.63 4.34 -18.76
C GLY A 66 -0.43 3.29 -18.40
N LEU A 67 -0.86 3.22 -17.12
CA LEU A 67 -1.87 2.27 -16.66
C LEU A 67 -3.20 2.45 -17.42
N GLN A 68 -3.63 1.42 -18.14
CA GLN A 68 -4.87 1.44 -18.93
C GLN A 68 -6.11 1.09 -18.09
N ALA A 69 -5.94 0.26 -17.07
CA ALA A 69 -7.03 -0.12 -16.19
C ALA A 69 -7.48 1.07 -15.31
N PRO A 70 -8.79 1.18 -14.99
CA PRO A 70 -9.24 2.03 -13.90
C PRO A 70 -8.42 1.76 -12.64
N THR A 71 -7.85 2.81 -12.05
CA THR A 71 -6.89 2.67 -10.95
C THR A 71 -7.32 3.55 -9.78
N LEU A 72 -7.42 2.95 -8.59
CA LEU A 72 -7.58 3.64 -7.32
C LEU A 72 -6.36 3.36 -6.44
N VAL A 73 -5.76 4.42 -5.91
CA VAL A 73 -4.74 4.36 -4.86
C VAL A 73 -5.33 4.97 -3.59
N MET A 74 -5.51 4.15 -2.56
CA MET A 74 -5.86 4.59 -1.21
C MET A 74 -4.62 4.60 -0.34
N TRP A 75 -4.39 5.70 0.38
CA TRP A 75 -3.17 5.89 1.16
C TRP A 75 -3.50 6.52 2.52
N GLY A 76 -3.14 5.85 3.62
CA GLY A 76 -3.35 6.41 4.96
C GLY A 76 -2.47 7.63 5.23
N ASP A 77 -3.06 8.73 5.69
CA ASP A 77 -2.30 9.97 5.83
C ASP A 77 -1.30 9.98 7.00
N GLN A 78 -1.43 9.02 7.92
CA GLN A 78 -0.50 8.69 9.00
C GLN A 78 0.42 7.51 8.66
N ASP A 79 0.51 7.06 7.39
CA ASP A 79 1.49 6.03 7.01
C ASP A 79 2.91 6.54 7.27
N GLU A 80 3.51 6.02 8.33
CA GLU A 80 4.90 6.26 8.67
C GLU A 80 5.81 5.12 8.24
N VAL A 81 5.30 4.00 7.72
CA VAL A 81 6.11 2.89 7.21
C VAL A 81 6.72 3.29 5.88
N LEU A 82 5.92 3.70 4.90
CA LEU A 82 6.46 4.08 3.59
C LEU A 82 6.96 5.53 3.55
N PRO A 83 8.02 5.83 2.79
CA PRO A 83 8.50 7.21 2.64
C PRO A 83 7.41 8.12 2.06
N ARG A 84 7.29 9.36 2.58
CA ARG A 84 6.37 10.39 2.05
C ARG A 84 6.56 10.68 0.55
N THR A 85 7.77 10.45 0.03
CA THR A 85 8.06 10.56 -1.41
C THR A 85 7.28 9.54 -2.24
N SER A 86 6.99 8.36 -1.70
CA SER A 86 6.16 7.33 -2.35
C SER A 86 4.72 7.79 -2.49
N ARG A 87 4.16 8.41 -1.43
CA ARG A 87 2.83 9.01 -1.47
C ARG A 87 2.73 10.07 -2.57
N ARG A 88 3.70 11.00 -2.59
CA ARG A 88 3.78 12.05 -3.63
C ARG A 88 3.94 11.46 -5.02
N PHE A 89 4.73 10.39 -5.16
CA PHE A 89 4.94 9.71 -6.43
C PHE A 89 3.62 9.21 -7.01
N PHE A 90 2.80 8.49 -6.25
CA PHE A 90 1.50 8.04 -6.76
C PHE A 90 0.54 9.20 -6.97
N SER A 91 0.41 10.14 -6.03
CA SER A 91 -0.55 11.24 -6.17
C SER A 91 -0.28 12.16 -7.37
N THR A 92 0.95 12.19 -7.89
CA THR A 92 1.33 13.05 -9.04
C THR A 92 1.44 12.29 -10.36
N ASN A 93 1.55 10.95 -10.35
CA ASN A 93 1.83 10.18 -11.56
C ASN A 93 0.70 9.24 -11.99
N LEU A 94 -0.45 9.25 -11.32
CA LEU A 94 -1.61 8.52 -11.82
C LEU A 94 -2.08 9.05 -13.19
N PRO A 95 -2.65 8.17 -14.04
CA PRO A 95 -3.26 8.60 -15.29
C PRO A 95 -4.49 9.49 -15.02
N PRO A 96 -5.02 10.21 -16.03
CA PRO A 96 -6.18 11.10 -15.84
C PRO A 96 -7.43 10.41 -15.29
N HIS A 97 -7.62 9.12 -15.59
CA HIS A 97 -8.72 8.29 -15.05
C HIS A 97 -8.38 7.62 -13.72
N GLY A 98 -7.15 7.78 -13.23
CA GLY A 98 -6.71 7.29 -11.93
C GLY A 98 -7.18 8.19 -10.80
N ARG A 99 -7.47 7.60 -9.66
CA ARG A 99 -7.90 8.31 -8.45
C ARG A 99 -6.92 8.07 -7.31
N PHE A 100 -6.49 9.15 -6.67
CA PHE A 100 -5.71 9.10 -5.44
C PHE A 100 -6.58 9.57 -4.28
N GLU A 101 -6.67 8.77 -3.22
CA GLU A 101 -7.40 9.10 -2.01
C GLU A 101 -6.47 9.00 -0.80
N ALA A 102 -6.25 10.14 -0.14
CA ALA A 102 -5.65 10.16 1.18
C ALA A 102 -6.74 9.88 2.23
N LEU A 103 -6.54 8.88 3.07
CA LEU A 103 -7.48 8.46 4.11
C LEU A 103 -7.08 9.10 5.45
N PRO A 104 -7.84 10.08 5.97
CA PRO A 104 -7.48 10.79 7.21
C PRO A 104 -7.54 9.89 8.44
N GLY A 105 -6.45 9.84 9.20
CA GLY A 105 -6.35 9.04 10.42
C GLY A 105 -5.95 7.57 10.20
N PHE A 106 -5.75 7.15 8.94
CA PHE A 106 -5.33 5.79 8.61
C PHE A 106 -3.81 5.69 8.52
N GLY A 107 -3.27 4.55 8.95
CA GLY A 107 -1.86 4.21 8.90
C GLY A 107 -1.46 3.46 7.62
N HIS A 108 -0.47 2.58 7.75
CA HIS A 108 0.12 1.87 6.61
C HIS A 108 -0.80 0.80 6.01
N SER A 109 -1.66 0.17 6.82
CA SER A 109 -2.61 -0.84 6.37
C SER A 109 -4.03 -0.38 6.64
N PRO A 110 -4.60 0.49 5.78
CA PRO A 110 -5.90 1.11 6.04
C PRO A 110 -7.05 0.14 6.35
N TYR A 111 -7.01 -1.06 5.78
CA TYR A 111 -8.00 -2.12 6.03
C TYR A 111 -7.94 -2.71 7.44
N LEU A 112 -6.86 -2.49 8.20
CA LEU A 112 -6.74 -2.84 9.61
C LEU A 112 -7.22 -1.72 10.54
N ASP A 113 -7.22 -0.47 10.07
CA ASP A 113 -7.64 0.69 10.88
C ASP A 113 -9.18 0.77 10.92
N ASP A 114 -9.83 0.75 9.75
CA ASP A 114 -11.28 0.69 9.62
C ASP A 114 -11.66 -0.08 8.34
N LEU A 115 -11.98 -1.35 8.51
CA LEU A 115 -12.33 -2.25 7.41
C LEU A 115 -13.61 -1.80 6.68
N SER A 116 -14.59 -1.26 7.40
CA SER A 116 -15.86 -0.84 6.82
C SER A 116 -15.65 0.38 5.95
N HIS A 117 -14.99 1.42 6.47
CA HIS A 117 -14.73 2.63 5.71
C HIS A 117 -13.85 2.36 4.48
N PHE A 118 -12.80 1.55 4.64
CA PHE A 118 -11.97 1.11 3.52
C PHE A 118 -12.77 0.33 2.47
N GLY A 119 -13.64 -0.59 2.92
CA GLY A 119 -14.52 -1.40 2.09
C GLY A 119 -15.49 -0.55 1.27
N ASP A 120 -16.16 0.42 1.90
CA ASP A 120 -17.11 1.32 1.25
C ASP A 120 -16.46 2.11 0.10
N ARG A 121 -15.23 2.60 0.30
CA ARG A 121 -14.46 3.31 -0.72
C ARG A 121 -14.11 2.41 -1.90
N MET A 122 -13.63 1.21 -1.60
CA MET A 122 -13.30 0.20 -2.62
C MET A 122 -14.55 -0.18 -3.42
N GLN A 123 -15.66 -0.48 -2.75
CA GLN A 123 -16.91 -0.87 -3.40
C GLN A 123 -17.45 0.26 -4.28
N THR A 124 -17.46 1.49 -3.78
CA THR A 124 -17.87 2.67 -4.58
C THR A 124 -17.06 2.78 -5.88
N PHE A 125 -15.74 2.54 -5.81
CA PHE A 125 -14.88 2.57 -6.98
C PHE A 125 -15.18 1.42 -7.95
N VAL A 126 -15.26 0.19 -7.46
CA VAL A 126 -15.55 -1.00 -8.29
C VAL A 126 -16.91 -0.88 -8.97
N ASP A 127 -17.95 -0.47 -8.23
CA ASP A 127 -19.29 -0.27 -8.78
C ASP A 127 -19.28 0.82 -9.87
N GLY A 128 -18.50 1.89 -9.69
CA GLY A 128 -18.31 2.93 -10.69
C GLY A 128 -17.66 2.40 -11.97
N VAL A 129 -16.63 1.57 -11.83
CA VAL A 129 -15.95 0.91 -12.97
C VAL A 129 -16.90 -0.01 -13.72
N LEU A 130 -17.66 -0.84 -13.00
CA LEU A 130 -18.60 -1.80 -13.61
C LEU A 130 -19.75 -1.10 -14.34
N ARG A 131 -20.24 0.03 -13.82
CA ARG A 131 -21.27 0.84 -14.50
C ARG A 131 -20.77 1.52 -15.78
N ALA A 132 -19.49 1.90 -15.82
CA ALA A 132 -18.87 2.57 -16.96
C ALA A 132 -18.39 1.59 -18.04
N ALA A 133 -18.24 0.31 -17.71
CA ALA A 133 -17.85 -0.71 -18.67
C ALA A 133 -18.96 -0.87 -19.73
N PRO A 134 -18.63 -0.83 -21.03
CA PRO A 134 -19.62 -1.08 -22.08
C PRO A 134 -20.19 -2.49 -21.91
N SER A 135 -21.52 -2.63 -21.99
CA SER A 135 -22.20 -3.92 -21.95
C SER A 135 -21.55 -4.87 -22.96
N PRO A 136 -21.30 -6.14 -22.61
CA PRO A 136 -20.85 -7.11 -23.60
C PRO A 136 -21.92 -7.16 -24.69
N ARG A 137 -21.57 -6.67 -25.90
CA ARG A 137 -22.45 -6.77 -27.06
C ARG A 137 -22.86 -8.22 -27.19
N THR A 138 -24.15 -8.48 -27.15
CA THR A 138 -24.76 -9.74 -27.57
C THR A 138 -24.36 -9.99 -29.02
N ALA A 139 -23.25 -10.69 -29.22
CA ALA A 139 -22.85 -11.22 -30.52
C ALA A 139 -23.68 -12.48 -30.79
N HIS A 140 -24.94 -12.30 -31.17
CA HIS A 140 -25.69 -13.31 -31.92
C HIS A 140 -26.81 -12.64 -32.70
N GLY A 141 -26.63 -12.58 -34.02
CA GLY A 141 -27.62 -12.03 -34.94
C GLY A 141 -27.01 -11.59 -36.27
N ALA A 142 -26.53 -12.55 -37.07
CA ALA A 142 -26.58 -12.56 -38.54
C ALA A 142 -26.14 -13.95 -39.03
#